data_AF-A0A2K1KEG5-F1
#
_entry.id   AF-A0A2K1KEG5-F1
#
_cell.length_a   1.000
_cell.length_b   1.000
_cell.length_c   1.000
_cell.angle_alpha   90.00
_cell.angle_beta   90.00
_cell.angle_gamma   90.00
#
_symmetry.space_group_name_H-M   'P 1'
#
loop_
_entity.id
_entity.type
_entity.pdbx_description
1 polymer ?
#
loop_
_entity_poly.entity_id
_entity_poly.type
_entity_poly.pdbx_seq_one_letter_code
_entity_poly.pdbx_strand_id
1 'polypeptide(L)' 'PLTKKTLKIIKYVELLDVEYFKDLNLCYIIKYYSQTNFNFKDTKLMKEFNF' A
#
# COMPACT_ATOMS: atom_id res chain seq x y z
N PRO A 1 8.25 10.94 -9.75
CA PRO A 1 7.18 11.00 -10.77
C PRO A 1 6.51 9.62 -10.96
N LEU A 2 5.18 9.57 -11.00
CA LEU A 2 4.44 8.33 -11.28
C LEU A 2 4.62 7.95 -12.75
N THR A 3 4.97 6.68 -13.03
CA THR A 3 5.10 6.19 -14.40
C THR A 3 3.75 5.76 -14.97
N LYS A 4 3.62 5.68 -16.30
CA LYS A 4 2.42 5.11 -16.96
C LYS A 4 2.08 3.70 -16.44
N LYS A 5 3.08 2.90 -16.09
CA LYS A 5 2.90 1.57 -15.49
C LYS A 5 2.28 1.69 -14.09
N THR A 6 2.79 2.59 -13.27
CA THR A 6 2.25 2.83 -11.91
C THR A 6 0.81 3.35 -11.94
N LEU A 7 0.46 4.21 -12.89
CA LEU A 7 -0.91 4.70 -13.06
C LEU A 7 -1.91 3.58 -13.42
N LYS A 8 -1.48 2.56 -14.16
CA LYS A 8 -2.32 1.39 -14.43
C LYS A 8 -2.59 0.55 -13.18
N ILE A 9 -1.62 0.49 -12.26
CA ILE A 9 -1.73 -0.27 -11.00
C ILE A 9 -2.64 0.47 -10.01
N ILE A 10 -2.45 1.79 -9.84
CA ILE A 10 -3.23 2.61 -8.88
C ILE A 10 -4.74 2.56 -9.16
N LYS A 11 -5.16 2.37 -10.40
CA LYS A 11 -6.60 2.21 -10.76
C LYS A 11 -7.30 1.06 -10.04
N TYR A 12 -6.56 0.07 -9.57
CA TYR A 12 -7.10 -1.09 -8.87
C TYR A 12 -7.02 -0.95 -7.35
N VAL A 13 -6.38 0.10 -6.82
CA VAL A 13 -6.32 0.37 -5.39
C VAL A 13 -7.68 0.86 -4.93
N GLU A 14 -8.30 0.16 -3.99
CA GLU A 14 -9.59 0.51 -3.41
C GLU A 14 -9.44 1.29 -2.12
N LEU A 15 -8.43 0.94 -1.33
CA LEU A 15 -8.22 1.50 0.00
C LEU A 15 -6.75 1.72 0.27
N LEU A 16 -6.46 2.91 0.81
CA LEU A 16 -5.21 3.25 1.44
C LEU A 16 -5.45 3.33 2.94
N ASP A 17 -4.65 2.59 3.70
CA ASP A 17 -4.72 2.57 5.15
C ASP A 17 -3.33 2.84 5.74
N VAL A 18 -3.31 3.54 6.87
CA VAL A 18 -2.08 3.92 7.58
C VAL A 18 -2.29 3.63 9.06
N GLU A 19 -1.53 2.66 9.56
CA GLU A 19 -1.53 2.29 10.97
C GLU A 19 -0.33 2.90 11.69
N TYR A 20 -0.59 3.59 12.79
CA TYR A 20 0.43 4.18 13.66
C TYR A 20 0.43 3.50 15.02
N PHE A 21 1.57 2.95 15.41
CA PHE A 21 1.71 2.24 16.67
C PHE A 21 2.25 3.20 17.75
N LYS A 22 1.30 3.83 18.47
CA LYS A 22 1.57 4.82 19.53
C LYS A 22 2.42 4.26 20.67
N ASP A 23 2.19 3.00 21.04
CA ASP A 23 2.79 2.40 22.24
C ASP A 23 4.29 2.16 22.11
N LEU A 24 4.83 2.23 20.89
CA LEU A 24 6.23 1.93 20.63
C LEU A 24 7.05 3.14 20.19
N ASN A 25 6.48 4.30 19.84
CA ASN A 25 7.23 5.41 19.21
C ASN A 25 8.04 5.00 17.95
N LEU A 26 7.84 3.79 17.42
CA LEU A 26 8.84 3.10 16.60
C LEU A 26 8.37 2.77 15.18
N CYS A 27 7.07 2.80 14.86
CA CYS A 27 6.62 2.28 13.57
C CYS A 27 5.34 2.91 13.02
N TYR A 28 5.30 3.11 11.69
CA TYR A 28 4.06 3.22 10.94
C TYR A 28 4.04 2.27 9.74
N ILE A 29 2.85 1.78 9.40
CA ILE A 29 2.65 0.85 8.28
C ILE A 29 1.67 1.49 7.31
N ILE A 30 2.08 1.60 6.05
CA ILE A 30 1.19 1.96 4.93
C ILE A 30 0.72 0.68 4.26
N LYS A 31 -0.59 0.53 4.08
CA LYS A 31 -1.22 -0.62 3.42
C LYS A 31 -2.04 -0.15 2.22
N TYR A 32 -1.81 -0.76 1.07
CA TYR A 32 -2.63 -0.58 -0.13
C TYR A 32 -3.42 -1.86 -0.37
N TYR A 33 -4.74 -1.76 -0.36
CA TYR A 33 -5.63 -2.87 -0.73
C TYR A 33 -6.14 -2.63 -2.14
N SER A 34 -6.06 -3.67 -2.96
CA SER A 34 -6.42 -3.62 -4.37
C SER A 34 -7.33 -4.77 -4.76
N GLN A 35 -8.17 -4.53 -5.76
CA GLN A 35 -8.95 -5.57 -6.41
C GLN A 35 -8.03 -6.61 -7.04
N THR A 36 -8.47 -7.87 -7.02
CA THR A 36 -7.87 -8.94 -7.82
C THR A 36 -7.88 -8.52 -9.29
N ASN A 37 -6.73 -8.63 -9.96
CA ASN A 37 -6.62 -8.33 -11.39
C ASN A 37 -5.51 -9.16 -12.03
N PHE A 38 -5.43 -9.10 -13.36
CA PHE A 38 -4.44 -9.89 -14.12
C PHE A 38 -3.01 -9.31 -14.06
N ASN A 39 -2.86 -8.02 -13.72
CA ASN A 39 -1.55 -7.36 -13.78
C ASN A 39 -0.66 -7.73 -12.57
N PHE A 40 -1.24 -8.11 -11.44
CA PHE A 40 -0.52 -8.48 -10.23
C PHE A 40 -1.37 -9.40 -9.34
N LYS A 41 -0.71 -10.34 -8.67
CA LYS A 41 -1.38 -11.35 -7.84
C LYS A 41 -1.75 -10.83 -6.45
N ASP A 42 -0.97 -9.90 -5.92
CA ASP A 42 -1.13 -9.43 -4.54
C ASP A 42 -2.27 -8.42 -4.43
N THR A 43 -3.29 -8.74 -3.65
CA THR A 43 -4.39 -7.81 -3.33
C THR A 43 -4.04 -6.85 -2.19
N LYS A 44 -2.88 -7.04 -1.56
CA LYS A 44 -2.41 -6.22 -0.45
C LYS A 44 -0.91 -5.97 -0.57
N LEU A 45 -0.52 -4.70 -0.58
CA LEU A 45 0.87 -4.27 -0.45
C LEU A 45 1.06 -3.55 0.87
N MET A 46 2.13 -3.87 1.59
CA MET A 46 2.45 -3.26 2.88
C MET A 46 3.85 -2.67 2.84
N LYS A 47 4.00 -1.48 3.41
CA LYS A 47 5.30 -0.87 3.65
C LYS A 47 5.38 -0.38 5.09
N GLU A 48 6.28 -1.02 5.82
CA GLU A 48 6.62 -0.69 7.20
C GLU A 48 7.79 0.30 7.24
N PHE A 49 7.70 1.27 8.16
CA PHE A 49 8.74 2.23 8.45
C PHE A 49 9.02 2.20 9.94
N ASN A 50 10.24 1.83 10.29
CA ASN A 50 10.71 1.81 11.67
C ASN A 50 11.67 2.98 11.93
N PHE A 51 11.57 3.58 13.11
CA PHE A 51 12.40 4.72 13.54
C PHE A 51 13.51 4.30 14.51
#